data_AF-A0A286FYQ5-F1
#
_entry.id   AF-A0A286FYQ5-F1
#
_cell.length_a   1.000
_cell.length_b   1.000
_cell.length_c   1.000
_cell.angle_alpha   90.00
_cell.angle_beta   90.00
_cell.angle_gamma   90.00
#
_symmetry.space_group_name_H-M   'P 1'
#
loop_
_entity.id
_entity.type
_entity.pdbx_description
1 polymer ?
#
loop_
_entity_poly.entity_id
_entity_poly.type
_entity_poly.pdbx_seq_one_letter_code
_entity_poly.pdbx_strand_id
1 'polypeptide(L)'
;MSTRPPNDSLGPLDHLALRYLRQSLDTPHPADEPYVLNPVESRVIRRTKIVTLTMASLLGIMGVLLLYGPQYMWPYFFTNTTFRLFGNVFDLPLVTILYGLLLVYLEVYLLVALNLRGVKMIMHVCQFPNAHDAQYERHLQALANAALEKKNRGVMRFGINPYLNMPRWGLTLFFLLNMAKAALSNVALKFILKRFLGRYALRQVTELAGMPIYAFWNAWASWHVLHEAQVRVMAPTTIREFVHELHEEWGKNDEFSPLILEALQYVAILKRQYNYAHFLLTETLVDRFALKAHPSITGNFLEQVAKAPASVQRSLERLVVFGVLVDGKLSFLEKRRLSELRKRGFLSYSAEEIKRIGDDYNMGRGLWV
;
A
#
# COMPACT_ATOMS: atom_id res chain seq x y z
N MET A 1 -35.28 11.59 -7.21
CA MET A 1 -35.59 10.19 -7.57
C MET A 1 -35.26 9.30 -6.37
N SER A 2 -36.06 8.25 -6.13
CA SER A 2 -36.06 7.41 -4.92
C SER A 2 -34.66 7.04 -4.40
N THR A 3 -34.35 7.35 -3.14
CA THR A 3 -33.07 7.15 -2.45
C THR A 3 -32.96 5.79 -1.75
N ARG A 4 -33.78 4.79 -2.15
CA ARG A 4 -33.77 3.47 -1.51
C ARG A 4 -32.91 2.49 -2.32
N PRO A 5 -31.88 1.87 -1.72
CA PRO A 5 -31.21 0.74 -2.35
C PRO A 5 -32.19 -0.44 -2.47
N PRO A 6 -31.98 -1.33 -3.46
CA PRO A 6 -32.83 -2.52 -3.65
C PRO A 6 -32.77 -3.42 -2.41
N ASN A 7 -33.93 -3.94 -2.04
CA ASN A 7 -34.19 -4.65 -0.78
C ASN A 7 -33.87 -6.15 -0.90
N ASP A 8 -32.62 -6.48 -1.25
CA ASP A 8 -32.14 -7.88 -1.26
C ASP A 8 -31.10 -8.06 -0.15
N SER A 9 -31.57 -8.38 1.06
CA SER A 9 -30.73 -8.58 2.24
C SER A 9 -30.47 -10.07 2.54
N LEU A 10 -29.19 -10.44 2.66
CA LEU A 10 -28.73 -11.75 3.12
C LEU A 10 -28.19 -11.62 4.56
N GLY A 11 -29.10 -11.46 5.52
CA GLY A 11 -28.86 -11.79 6.93
C GLY A 11 -28.56 -10.65 7.92
N PRO A 12 -28.47 -10.97 9.22
CA PRO A 12 -28.44 -9.99 10.33
C PRO A 12 -27.15 -9.16 10.42
N LEU A 13 -26.05 -9.65 9.84
CA LEU A 13 -24.77 -8.91 9.77
C LEU A 13 -24.84 -7.75 8.76
N ASP A 14 -25.64 -7.88 7.71
CA ASP A 14 -25.85 -6.81 6.72
C ASP A 14 -26.65 -5.64 7.32
N HIS A 15 -27.54 -5.89 8.28
CA HIS A 15 -28.28 -4.82 8.95
C HIS A 15 -27.39 -3.95 9.85
N LEU A 16 -26.38 -4.51 10.50
CA LEU A 16 -25.38 -3.75 11.27
C LEU A 16 -24.44 -2.96 10.34
N ALA A 17 -24.03 -3.58 9.23
CA ALA A 17 -23.22 -2.91 8.21
C ALA A 17 -23.98 -1.75 7.55
N LEU A 18 -25.27 -1.93 7.23
CA LEU A 18 -26.16 -0.92 6.66
C LEU A 18 -26.49 0.21 7.64
N ARG A 19 -26.66 -0.11 8.94
CA ARG A 19 -26.90 0.92 9.97
C ARG A 19 -25.65 1.77 10.20
N TYR A 20 -24.47 1.15 10.16
CA TYR A 20 -23.19 1.86 10.22
C TYR A 20 -22.91 2.68 8.95
N LEU A 21 -23.19 2.12 7.76
CA LEU A 21 -23.13 2.81 6.46
C LEU A 21 -24.06 4.03 6.42
N ARG A 22 -25.29 3.87 6.93
CA ARG A 22 -26.25 4.97 7.05
C ARG A 22 -25.73 6.04 8.00
N GLN A 23 -25.21 5.64 9.15
CA GLN A 23 -24.64 6.58 10.12
C GLN A 23 -23.39 7.30 9.59
N SER A 24 -22.54 6.64 8.80
CA SER A 24 -21.37 7.27 8.15
C SER A 24 -21.71 8.14 6.94
N LEU A 25 -22.79 7.81 6.21
CA LEU A 25 -23.33 8.65 5.14
C LEU A 25 -24.07 9.88 5.70
N ASP A 26 -24.67 9.75 6.89
CA ASP A 26 -25.37 10.82 7.60
C ASP A 26 -24.44 11.65 8.51
N THR A 27 -23.15 11.29 8.66
CA THR A 27 -22.19 12.14 9.38
C THR A 27 -21.74 13.24 8.42
N PRO A 28 -22.02 14.53 8.68
CA PRO A 28 -21.52 15.61 7.85
C PRO A 28 -19.99 15.56 7.86
N HIS A 29 -19.40 15.26 6.71
CA HIS A 29 -17.99 15.54 6.46
C HIS A 29 -17.84 17.05 6.61
N PRO A 30 -16.93 17.56 7.47
CA PRO A 30 -16.76 19.00 7.61
C PRO A 30 -16.49 19.57 6.23
N ALA A 31 -17.38 20.45 5.78
CA ALA A 31 -17.34 21.02 4.44
C ALA A 31 -16.22 22.05 4.26
N ASP A 32 -15.36 22.26 5.26
CA ASP A 32 -14.36 23.32 5.25
C ASP A 32 -13.03 22.75 5.78
N GLU A 33 -12.12 22.42 4.86
CA GLU A 33 -10.64 22.39 4.93
C GLU A 33 -9.96 21.16 4.28
N PRO A 34 -8.83 21.38 3.57
CA PRO A 34 -8.22 20.44 2.63
C PRO A 34 -7.68 19.17 3.30
N TYR A 35 -8.35 18.03 3.05
CA TYR A 35 -8.02 16.64 3.43
C TYR A 35 -7.00 16.47 4.57
N VAL A 36 -7.35 17.02 5.73
CA VAL A 36 -6.86 16.60 7.03
C VAL A 36 -7.87 15.59 7.53
N LEU A 37 -7.47 14.32 7.64
CA LEU A 37 -8.27 13.30 8.32
C LEU A 37 -8.66 13.86 9.68
N ASN A 38 -9.95 13.81 9.99
CA ASN A 38 -10.42 14.21 11.30
C ASN A 38 -9.65 13.41 12.38
N PRO A 39 -9.29 13.99 13.53
CA PRO A 39 -8.70 13.23 14.65
C PRO A 39 -9.48 11.96 15.01
N VAL A 40 -10.80 11.90 14.73
CA VAL A 40 -11.61 10.70 14.86
C VAL A 40 -11.30 9.66 13.77
N GLU A 41 -11.25 10.06 12.50
CA GLU A 41 -10.96 9.18 11.35
C GLU A 41 -9.55 8.58 11.44
N SER A 42 -8.55 9.41 11.75
CA SER A 42 -7.17 8.96 11.96
C SER A 42 -7.06 7.94 13.11
N ARG A 43 -7.83 8.13 14.19
CA ARG A 43 -7.91 7.18 15.30
C ARG A 43 -8.56 5.86 14.89
N VAL A 44 -9.62 5.89 14.08
CA VAL A 44 -10.29 4.68 13.56
C VAL A 44 -9.35 3.92 12.62
N ILE A 45 -8.64 4.60 11.72
CA ILE A 45 -7.64 3.98 10.83
C ILE A 45 -6.52 3.35 11.64
N ARG A 46 -5.97 4.07 12.64
CA ARG A 46 -4.93 3.54 13.52
C ARG A 46 -5.40 2.31 14.29
N ARG A 47 -6.62 2.34 14.85
CA ARG A 47 -7.21 1.19 15.55
C ARG A 47 -7.39 0.00 14.61
N THR A 48 -7.91 0.25 13.40
CA THR A 48 -8.10 -0.80 12.38
C THR A 48 -6.78 -1.46 12.02
N LYS A 49 -5.72 -0.67 11.80
CA LYS A 49 -4.37 -1.18 11.55
C LYS A 49 -3.85 -2.02 12.71
N ILE A 50 -3.93 -1.52 13.95
CA ILE A 50 -3.45 -2.26 15.13
C ILE A 50 -4.21 -3.59 15.30
N VAL A 51 -5.53 -3.58 15.16
CA VAL A 51 -6.35 -4.82 15.26
C VAL A 51 -6.01 -5.80 14.15
N THR A 52 -5.84 -5.32 12.92
CA THR A 52 -5.48 -6.19 11.78
C THR A 52 -4.09 -6.80 11.95
N LEU A 53 -3.12 -6.01 12.42
CA LEU A 53 -1.75 -6.45 12.66
C LEU A 53 -1.66 -7.47 13.80
N THR A 54 -2.34 -7.19 14.91
CA THR A 54 -2.39 -8.11 16.06
C THR A 54 -3.04 -9.44 15.67
N MET A 55 -4.16 -9.42 14.94
CA MET A 55 -4.78 -10.63 14.41
C MET A 55 -3.87 -11.38 13.42
N ALA A 56 -3.15 -10.67 12.54
CA ALA A 56 -2.20 -11.30 11.62
C ALA A 56 -1.02 -11.97 12.36
N SER A 57 -0.51 -11.33 13.42
CA SER A 57 0.51 -11.93 14.29
C SER A 57 -0.01 -13.18 15.01
N LEU A 58 -1.22 -13.11 15.56
CA LEU A 58 -1.86 -14.25 16.23
C LEU A 58 -2.10 -15.41 15.26
N LEU A 59 -2.50 -15.15 14.01
CA LEU A 59 -2.61 -16.17 12.98
C LEU A 59 -1.27 -16.88 12.72
N GLY A 60 -0.16 -16.15 12.68
CA GLY A 60 1.17 -16.75 12.52
C GLY A 60 1.60 -17.61 13.70
N ILE A 61 1.31 -17.18 14.94
CA ILE A 61 1.56 -17.98 16.14
C ILE A 61 0.70 -19.25 16.12
N MET A 62 -0.59 -19.09 15.82
CA MET A 62 -1.54 -20.18 15.76
C MET A 62 -1.18 -21.20 14.66
N GLY A 63 -0.68 -20.75 13.51
CA GLY A 63 -0.19 -21.63 12.45
C GLY A 63 0.94 -22.55 12.93
N VAL A 64 1.89 -22.01 13.68
CA VAL A 64 2.99 -22.80 14.29
C VAL A 64 2.46 -23.78 15.34
N LEU A 65 1.56 -23.34 16.22
CA LEU A 65 0.95 -24.19 17.25
C LEU A 65 0.12 -25.33 16.63
N LEU A 66 -0.67 -25.04 15.61
CA LEU A 66 -1.48 -26.03 14.89
C LEU A 66 -0.63 -26.98 14.05
N LEU A 67 0.57 -26.57 13.63
CA LEU A 67 1.50 -27.44 12.94
C LEU A 67 2.13 -28.46 13.90
N TYR A 68 2.66 -28.00 15.03
CA TYR A 68 3.42 -28.87 15.95
C TYR A 68 2.55 -29.56 17.01
N GLY A 69 1.49 -28.92 17.50
CA GLY A 69 0.63 -29.45 18.56
C GLY A 69 0.07 -30.84 18.24
N PRO A 70 -0.60 -31.03 17.10
CA PRO A 70 -1.12 -32.34 16.68
C PRO A 70 -0.03 -33.41 16.49
N GLN A 71 1.18 -33.02 16.07
CA GLN A 71 2.30 -33.96 15.90
C GLN A 71 2.79 -34.49 17.25
N TYR A 72 2.74 -33.66 18.30
CA TYR A 72 3.07 -34.08 19.66
C TYR A 72 1.95 -34.88 20.32
N MET A 73 0.70 -34.53 20.06
CA MET A 73 -0.47 -35.19 20.66
C MET A 73 -0.80 -36.54 20.01
N TRP A 74 -0.61 -36.66 18.69
CA TRP A 74 -0.96 -37.85 17.92
C TRP A 74 0.20 -38.35 17.03
N PRO A 75 1.34 -38.75 17.61
CA PRO A 75 2.52 -39.14 16.84
C PRO A 75 2.27 -40.32 15.90
N TYR A 76 1.36 -41.23 16.26
CA TYR A 76 1.00 -42.39 15.44
C TYR A 76 0.38 -42.00 14.09
N PHE A 77 -0.36 -40.88 14.03
CA PHE A 77 -1.01 -40.40 12.81
C PHE A 77 -0.01 -39.76 11.83
N PHE A 78 1.07 -39.17 12.35
CA PHE A 78 2.12 -38.50 11.58
C PHE A 78 3.33 -39.41 11.31
N THR A 79 3.09 -40.72 11.21
CA THR A 79 4.15 -41.71 10.93
C THR A 79 4.68 -41.59 9.51
N ASN A 80 5.96 -41.92 9.34
CA ASN A 80 6.59 -41.94 8.02
C ASN A 80 6.02 -43.09 7.20
N THR A 81 5.45 -42.77 6.04
CA THR A 81 5.07 -43.77 5.04
C THR A 81 6.31 -44.23 4.29
N THR A 82 6.61 -45.52 4.39
CA THR A 82 7.74 -46.14 3.69
C THR A 82 7.26 -46.60 2.31
N PHE A 83 7.94 -46.19 1.25
CA PHE A 83 7.68 -46.68 -0.11
C PHE A 83 8.97 -47.18 -0.74
N ARG A 84 8.88 -48.31 -1.45
CA ARG A 84 10.01 -48.88 -2.18
C ARG A 84 9.93 -48.46 -3.63
N LEU A 85 10.94 -47.72 -4.10
CA LEU A 85 11.05 -47.30 -5.49
C LEU A 85 12.45 -47.62 -6.00
N PHE A 86 12.55 -48.32 -7.13
CA PHE A 86 13.83 -48.75 -7.73
C PHE A 86 14.76 -49.49 -6.75
N GLY A 87 14.22 -50.36 -5.90
CA GLY A 87 15.02 -51.14 -4.94
C GLY A 87 15.51 -50.37 -3.71
N ASN A 88 15.32 -49.05 -3.65
CA ASN A 88 15.64 -48.22 -2.49
C ASN A 88 14.38 -47.98 -1.63
N VAL A 89 14.56 -48.00 -0.30
CA VAL A 89 13.50 -47.67 0.67
C VAL A 89 13.58 -46.17 0.96
N PHE A 90 12.49 -45.46 0.71
CA PHE A 90 12.37 -44.04 1.02
C PHE A 90 11.29 -43.84 2.10
N ASP A 91 11.64 -43.10 3.14
CA ASP A 91 10.73 -42.71 4.21
C ASP A 91 10.24 -41.28 3.94
N LEU A 92 8.99 -41.14 3.51
CA LEU A 92 8.37 -39.82 3.29
C LEU A 92 7.25 -39.58 4.30
N PRO A 93 7.28 -38.46 5.05
CA PRO A 93 6.20 -38.06 5.95
C PRO A 93 5.04 -37.43 5.16
N LEU A 94 4.35 -38.21 4.33
CA LEU A 94 3.30 -37.72 3.43
C LEU A 94 2.17 -37.01 4.17
N VAL A 95 1.71 -37.58 5.29
CA VAL A 95 0.65 -36.98 6.14
C VAL A 95 1.06 -35.61 6.67
N THR A 96 2.30 -35.48 7.16
CA THR A 96 2.84 -34.21 7.66
C THR A 96 2.94 -33.16 6.57
N ILE A 97 3.36 -33.54 5.35
CA ILE A 97 3.47 -32.62 4.21
C ILE A 97 2.08 -32.14 3.79
N LEU A 98 1.11 -33.06 3.61
CA LEU A 98 -0.26 -32.72 3.22
C LEU A 98 -0.95 -31.84 4.27
N TYR A 99 -0.78 -32.19 5.55
CA TYR A 99 -1.31 -31.40 6.67
C TYR A 99 -0.68 -30.00 6.72
N GLY A 100 0.64 -29.90 6.54
CA GLY A 100 1.34 -28.62 6.46
C GLY A 100 0.87 -27.75 5.30
N LEU A 101 0.67 -28.33 4.11
CA LEU A 101 0.13 -27.63 2.94
C LEU A 101 -1.28 -27.10 3.20
N LEU A 102 -2.15 -27.90 3.83
CA LEU A 102 -3.49 -27.50 4.22
C LEU A 102 -3.46 -26.30 5.19
N LEU A 103 -2.59 -26.34 6.20
CA LEU A 103 -2.43 -25.23 7.14
C LEU A 103 -1.96 -23.95 6.45
N VAL A 104 -0.95 -24.03 5.58
CA VAL A 104 -0.47 -22.86 4.82
C VAL A 104 -1.58 -22.28 3.95
N TYR A 105 -2.37 -23.13 3.28
CA TYR A 105 -3.51 -22.68 2.48
C TYR A 105 -4.54 -21.92 3.34
N LEU A 106 -4.93 -22.49 4.48
CA LEU A 106 -5.87 -21.85 5.40
C LEU A 106 -5.34 -20.53 5.96
N GLU A 107 -4.06 -20.50 6.36
CA GLU A 107 -3.42 -19.30 6.91
C GLU A 107 -3.38 -18.17 5.88
N VAL A 108 -2.95 -18.46 4.64
CA VAL A 108 -2.95 -17.47 3.55
C VAL A 108 -4.36 -16.97 3.25
N TYR A 109 -5.35 -17.86 3.21
CA TYR A 109 -6.75 -17.48 2.97
C TYR A 109 -7.28 -16.53 4.06
N LEU A 110 -7.04 -16.86 5.34
CA LEU A 110 -7.44 -16.03 6.47
C LEU A 110 -6.70 -14.69 6.49
N LEU A 111 -5.40 -14.65 6.19
CA LEU A 111 -4.62 -13.42 6.07
C LEU A 111 -5.17 -12.51 4.97
N VAL A 112 -5.51 -13.07 3.81
CA VAL A 112 -6.13 -12.33 2.71
C VAL A 112 -7.47 -11.73 3.14
N ALA A 113 -8.37 -12.55 3.70
CA ALA A 113 -9.68 -12.09 4.16
C ALA A 113 -9.57 -10.98 5.24
N LEU A 114 -8.66 -11.15 6.20
CA LEU A 114 -8.39 -10.19 7.26
C LEU A 114 -7.88 -8.85 6.71
N ASN A 115 -6.91 -8.90 5.78
CA ASN A 115 -6.35 -7.69 5.16
C ASN A 115 -7.37 -6.98 4.28
N LEU A 116 -8.17 -7.71 3.49
CA LEU A 116 -9.26 -7.13 2.69
C LEU A 116 -10.31 -6.44 3.57
N ARG A 117 -10.65 -7.02 4.72
CA ARG A 117 -11.55 -6.36 5.70
C ARG A 117 -10.95 -5.06 6.23
N GLY A 118 -9.65 -5.07 6.56
CA GLY A 118 -8.94 -3.87 7.00
C GLY A 118 -8.91 -2.78 5.93
N VAL A 119 -8.63 -3.15 4.68
CA VAL A 119 -8.67 -2.24 3.52
C VAL A 119 -10.07 -1.66 3.32
N LYS A 120 -11.12 -2.48 3.37
CA LYS A 120 -12.51 -2.03 3.24
C LYS A 120 -12.88 -1.00 4.31
N MET A 121 -12.44 -1.20 5.56
CA MET A 121 -12.67 -0.23 6.64
C MET A 121 -11.91 1.08 6.39
N ILE A 122 -10.65 1.03 5.91
CA ILE A 122 -9.90 2.24 5.55
C ILE A 122 -10.59 3.00 4.41
N MET A 123 -11.00 2.30 3.35
CA MET A 123 -11.74 2.89 2.23
C MET A 123 -13.03 3.56 2.70
N HIS A 124 -13.78 2.89 3.59
CA HIS A 124 -15.02 3.43 4.15
C HIS A 124 -14.80 4.68 5.01
N VAL A 125 -13.76 4.70 5.85
CA VAL A 125 -13.43 5.86 6.68
C VAL A 125 -13.01 7.05 5.83
N CYS A 126 -12.24 6.81 4.77
CA CYS A 126 -11.85 7.85 3.82
C CYS A 126 -12.95 8.19 2.78
N GLN A 127 -14.17 7.66 2.94
CA GLN A 127 -15.29 7.84 2.00
C GLN A 127 -14.96 7.54 0.53
N PHE A 128 -14.11 6.54 0.31
CA PHE A 128 -13.67 6.14 -1.02
C PHE A 128 -14.39 4.85 -1.47
N PRO A 129 -15.06 4.83 -2.64
CA PRO A 129 -15.18 5.91 -3.62
C PRO A 129 -16.28 6.92 -3.27
N ASN A 130 -16.01 8.21 -3.52
CA ASN A 130 -16.91 9.29 -3.15
C ASN A 130 -18.04 9.42 -4.18
N ALA A 131 -19.29 9.19 -3.79
CA ALA A 131 -20.45 9.16 -4.69
C ALA A 131 -20.84 10.54 -5.26
N HIS A 132 -20.28 11.63 -4.72
CA HIS A 132 -20.53 13.01 -5.15
C HIS A 132 -19.46 13.55 -6.13
N ASP A 133 -18.49 12.74 -6.55
CA ASP A 133 -17.49 13.19 -7.51
C ASP A 133 -18.11 13.26 -8.92
N ALA A 134 -18.10 14.44 -9.55
CA ALA A 134 -18.70 14.67 -10.88
C ALA A 134 -18.04 13.84 -12.00
N GLN A 135 -16.94 13.16 -11.69
CA GLN A 135 -16.23 12.22 -12.56
C GLN A 135 -16.47 10.74 -12.21
N TYR A 136 -17.29 10.41 -11.20
CA TYR A 136 -17.58 9.04 -10.76
C TYR A 136 -18.13 8.13 -11.88
N GLU A 137 -19.10 8.62 -12.64
CA GLU A 137 -19.65 7.94 -13.83
C GLU A 137 -18.60 7.75 -14.94
N ARG A 138 -17.75 8.77 -15.17
CA ARG A 138 -16.64 8.69 -16.13
C ARG A 138 -15.57 7.69 -15.69
N HIS A 139 -15.28 7.63 -14.39
CA HIS A 139 -14.37 6.66 -13.79
C HIS A 139 -14.92 5.23 -13.89
N LEU A 140 -16.22 5.02 -13.64
CA LEU A 140 -16.90 3.72 -13.80
C LEU A 140 -16.95 3.26 -15.26
N GLN A 141 -17.28 4.15 -16.20
CA GLN A 141 -17.29 3.83 -17.63
C GLN A 141 -15.88 3.57 -18.18
N ALA A 142 -14.87 4.34 -17.76
CA ALA A 142 -13.47 4.09 -18.12
C ALA A 142 -12.98 2.73 -17.58
N LEU A 143 -13.38 2.34 -16.36
CA LEU A 143 -13.06 1.03 -15.79
C LEU A 143 -13.74 -0.12 -16.54
N ALA A 144 -15.01 0.06 -16.92
CA ALA A 144 -15.75 -0.92 -17.69
C ALA A 144 -15.12 -1.11 -19.08
N ASN A 145 -14.75 -0.02 -19.75
CA ASN A 145 -14.12 -0.05 -21.08
C ASN A 145 -12.69 -0.61 -21.03
N ALA A 146 -11.89 -0.26 -20.02
CA ALA A 146 -10.53 -0.79 -19.84
C ALA A 146 -10.50 -2.28 -19.46
N ALA A 147 -11.55 -2.78 -18.80
CA ALA A 147 -11.71 -4.21 -18.54
C ALA A 147 -12.10 -5.01 -19.81
N LEU A 148 -12.70 -4.34 -20.81
CA LEU A 148 -13.14 -4.93 -22.06
C LEU A 148 -12.07 -4.86 -23.17
N GLU A 149 -11.23 -3.82 -23.22
CA GLU A 149 -10.18 -3.66 -24.23
C GLU A 149 -8.90 -4.44 -23.91
N LYS A 150 -8.94 -5.75 -24.18
CA LYS A 150 -7.76 -6.59 -24.38
C LYS A 150 -7.09 -6.19 -25.71
N LYS A 151 -5.87 -5.63 -25.64
CA LYS A 151 -4.94 -5.24 -26.74
C LYS A 151 -5.07 -3.78 -27.21
N ASN A 152 -4.35 -2.87 -26.55
CA ASN A 152 -3.29 -2.11 -27.25
C ASN A 152 -2.38 -1.34 -26.27
N ARG A 153 -1.11 -1.21 -26.68
CA ARG A 153 -0.07 -0.46 -25.98
C ARG A 153 -0.33 1.04 -26.13
N GLY A 154 -0.73 1.68 -25.04
CA GLY A 154 -0.84 3.12 -24.92
C GLY A 154 -1.38 3.47 -23.54
N VAL A 155 -0.46 3.57 -22.57
CA VAL A 155 -0.65 4.14 -21.23
C VAL A 155 -1.94 3.69 -20.52
N MET A 156 -1.83 2.60 -19.75
CA MET A 156 -2.83 2.06 -18.82
C MET A 156 -3.59 3.17 -18.08
N ARG A 157 -4.78 3.51 -18.60
CA ARG A 157 -5.59 4.64 -18.16
C ARG A 157 -6.75 4.11 -17.33
N PHE A 158 -6.63 4.34 -16.02
CA PHE A 158 -7.61 4.08 -14.94
C PHE A 158 -7.94 2.63 -14.64
N GLY A 159 -7.06 2.02 -13.84
CA GLY A 159 -7.39 0.83 -13.08
C GLY A 159 -7.58 1.13 -11.60
N ILE A 160 -8.83 1.38 -11.21
CA ILE A 160 -9.30 1.17 -9.84
C ILE A 160 -9.54 -0.32 -9.69
N ASN A 161 -8.44 -1.04 -9.62
CA ASN A 161 -8.36 -2.29 -8.88
C ASN A 161 -7.27 -1.99 -7.84
N PRO A 162 -7.52 -2.09 -6.53
CA PRO A 162 -6.56 -1.76 -5.48
C PRO A 162 -5.19 -2.47 -5.62
N TYR A 163 -5.02 -3.38 -6.57
CA TYR A 163 -3.85 -4.21 -6.83
C TYR A 163 -3.40 -4.26 -8.32
N LEU A 164 -3.64 -3.22 -9.13
CA LEU A 164 -3.55 -3.27 -10.61
C LEU A 164 -2.19 -3.65 -11.27
N ASN A 165 -1.10 -3.87 -10.53
CA ASN A 165 0.13 -4.48 -11.07
C ASN A 165 0.30 -5.96 -10.69
N MET A 166 -0.71 -6.56 -10.05
CA MET A 166 -0.69 -7.93 -9.58
C MET A 166 -1.88 -8.71 -10.17
N PRO A 167 -1.68 -9.94 -10.68
CA PRO A 167 -2.79 -10.79 -11.14
C PRO A 167 -3.82 -10.99 -10.01
N ARG A 168 -5.04 -11.51 -10.30
CA ARG A 168 -6.04 -11.82 -9.25
C ARG A 168 -5.47 -12.67 -8.09
N TRP A 169 -4.41 -13.42 -8.37
CA TRP A 169 -3.62 -14.24 -7.46
C TRP A 169 -2.43 -13.52 -6.79
N GLY A 170 -2.26 -12.23 -6.99
CA GLY A 170 -1.07 -11.50 -6.58
C GLY A 170 -1.00 -11.27 -5.07
N LEU A 171 -2.12 -11.03 -4.39
CA LEU A 171 -2.16 -10.92 -2.93
C LEU A 171 -1.89 -12.27 -2.26
N THR A 172 -2.50 -13.34 -2.78
CA THR A 172 -2.24 -14.72 -2.34
C THR A 172 -0.77 -15.09 -2.57
N LEU A 173 -0.20 -14.72 -3.73
CA LEU A 173 1.21 -14.96 -4.05
C LEU A 173 2.14 -14.13 -3.15
N PHE A 174 1.80 -12.88 -2.85
CA PHE A 174 2.55 -12.02 -1.94
C PHE A 174 2.61 -12.63 -0.52
N PHE A 175 1.48 -13.09 0.01
CA PHE A 175 1.44 -13.77 1.30
C PHE A 175 2.18 -15.11 1.25
N LEU A 176 2.05 -15.88 0.17
CA LEU A 176 2.78 -17.15 -0.01
C LEU A 176 4.30 -16.93 -0.05
N LEU A 177 4.78 -15.92 -0.78
CA LEU A 177 6.20 -15.57 -0.83
C LEU A 177 6.71 -15.06 0.52
N ASN A 178 5.92 -14.27 1.26
CA ASN A 178 6.29 -13.86 2.60
C ASN A 178 6.30 -15.03 3.59
N MET A 179 5.37 -15.98 3.46
CA MET A 179 5.39 -17.22 4.22
C MET A 179 6.66 -18.03 3.94
N ALA A 180 7.06 -18.13 2.67
CA ALA A 180 8.31 -18.78 2.28
C ALA A 180 9.53 -18.09 2.88
N LYS A 181 9.57 -16.75 2.90
CA LYS A 181 10.62 -15.97 3.59
C LYS A 181 10.61 -16.24 5.10
N ALA A 182 9.45 -16.34 5.72
CA ALA A 182 9.33 -16.67 7.15
C ALA A 182 9.86 -18.07 7.44
N ALA A 183 9.52 -19.05 6.60
CA ALA A 183 10.03 -20.42 6.70
C ALA A 183 11.56 -20.48 6.55
N LEU A 184 12.13 -19.79 5.55
CA LEU A 184 13.57 -19.68 5.36
C LEU A 184 14.25 -18.99 6.55
N SER A 185 13.65 -17.92 7.07
CA SER A 185 14.14 -17.20 8.25
C SER A 185 14.14 -18.12 9.49
N ASN A 186 13.11 -18.94 9.65
CA ASN A 186 13.02 -19.92 10.73
C ASN A 186 14.09 -21.03 10.59
N VAL A 187 14.35 -21.51 9.37
CA VAL A 187 15.43 -22.47 9.11
C VAL A 187 16.79 -21.86 9.46
N ALA A 188 17.04 -20.61 9.05
CA ALA A 188 18.27 -19.89 9.39
C ALA A 188 18.41 -19.71 10.90
N LEU A 189 17.34 -19.31 11.61
CA LEU A 189 17.36 -19.18 13.06
C LEU A 189 17.64 -20.53 13.74
N LYS A 190 17.00 -21.63 13.29
CA LYS A 190 17.26 -22.97 13.82
C LYS A 190 18.71 -23.39 13.63
N PHE A 191 19.32 -23.06 12.48
CA PHE A 191 20.73 -23.34 12.23
C PHE A 191 21.64 -22.57 13.20
N ILE A 192 21.38 -21.28 13.41
CA ILE A 192 22.09 -20.43 14.37
C ILE A 192 21.92 -20.98 15.80
N LEU A 193 20.68 -21.25 16.23
CA LEU A 193 20.39 -21.79 17.56
C LEU A 193 21.13 -23.11 17.79
N LYS A 194 21.10 -24.05 16.84
CA LYS A 194 21.85 -25.31 16.95
C LYS A 194 23.36 -25.09 17.04
N ARG A 195 23.89 -24.10 16.32
CA ARG A 195 25.32 -23.77 16.33
C ARG A 195 25.77 -23.15 17.65
N PHE A 196 24.97 -22.28 18.26
CA PHE A 196 25.33 -21.55 19.48
C PHE A 196 24.92 -22.25 20.78
N LEU A 197 23.73 -22.88 20.83
CA LEU A 197 23.24 -23.57 22.03
C LEU A 197 23.67 -25.05 22.11
N GLY A 198 24.22 -25.60 21.03
CA GLY A 198 24.76 -26.97 21.00
C GLY A 198 23.78 -28.02 21.53
N ARG A 199 24.23 -28.86 22.48
CA ARG A 199 23.45 -29.93 23.12
C ARG A 199 22.39 -29.45 24.12
N TYR A 200 22.39 -28.16 24.49
CA TYR A 200 21.45 -27.60 25.47
C TYR A 200 20.15 -27.07 24.82
N ALA A 201 20.08 -27.05 23.49
CA ALA A 201 18.86 -26.70 22.78
C ALA A 201 17.82 -27.82 22.94
N LEU A 202 16.89 -27.63 23.87
CA LEU A 202 15.68 -28.46 23.94
C LEU A 202 14.94 -28.36 22.60
N ARG A 203 14.59 -29.51 22.01
CA ARG A 203 13.86 -29.61 20.74
C ARG A 203 12.63 -28.69 20.70
N GLN A 204 11.90 -28.65 21.82
CA GLN A 204 10.74 -27.78 22.03
C GLN A 204 11.10 -26.30 21.86
N VAL A 205 12.19 -25.82 22.44
CA VAL A 205 12.65 -24.43 22.32
C VAL A 205 12.98 -24.07 20.87
N THR A 206 13.64 -24.97 20.14
CA THR A 206 13.99 -24.73 18.73
C THR A 206 12.78 -24.73 17.80
N GLU A 207 11.72 -25.45 18.13
CA GLU A 207 10.48 -25.49 17.35
C GLU A 207 9.58 -24.28 17.67
N LEU A 208 9.51 -23.87 18.94
CA LEU A 208 8.78 -22.69 19.40
C LEU A 208 9.44 -21.36 18.98
N ALA A 209 10.75 -21.35 18.73
CA ALA A 209 11.49 -20.18 18.24
C ALA A 209 10.98 -19.66 16.88
N GLY A 210 10.22 -20.47 16.13
CA GLY A 210 9.58 -20.04 14.90
C GLY A 210 8.39 -19.10 15.10
N MET A 211 7.68 -19.18 16.23
CA MET A 211 6.49 -18.37 16.51
C MET A 211 6.72 -16.85 16.33
N PRO A 212 7.75 -16.23 16.95
CA PRO A 212 8.00 -14.80 16.76
C PRO A 212 8.35 -14.43 15.32
N ILE A 213 9.01 -15.33 14.58
CA ILE A 213 9.37 -15.09 13.17
C ILE A 213 8.12 -15.01 12.30
N TYR A 214 7.21 -15.99 12.42
CA TYR A 214 5.96 -15.99 11.66
C TYR A 214 5.06 -14.82 12.06
N ALA A 215 4.96 -14.53 13.36
CA ALA A 215 4.20 -13.38 13.85
C ALA A 215 4.70 -12.05 13.25
N PHE A 216 6.02 -11.87 13.17
CA PHE A 216 6.67 -10.69 12.60
C PHE A 216 6.40 -10.56 11.10
N TRP A 217 6.66 -11.62 10.31
CA TRP A 217 6.48 -11.57 8.86
C TRP A 217 5.01 -11.38 8.45
N ASN A 218 4.07 -12.02 9.16
CA ASN A 218 2.63 -11.84 8.89
C ASN A 218 2.15 -10.42 9.23
N ALA A 219 2.64 -9.85 10.34
CA ALA A 219 2.35 -8.46 10.69
C ALA A 219 2.97 -7.50 9.67
N TRP A 220 4.24 -7.70 9.30
CA TRP A 220 4.92 -6.86 8.32
C TRP A 220 4.22 -6.88 6.96
N ALA A 221 3.84 -8.06 6.48
CA ALA A 221 3.10 -8.22 5.23
C ALA A 221 1.75 -7.49 5.29
N SER A 222 1.02 -7.64 6.40
CA SER A 222 -0.28 -6.98 6.60
C SER A 222 -0.13 -5.45 6.72
N TRP A 223 0.91 -4.97 7.41
CA TRP A 223 1.22 -3.53 7.50
C TRP A 223 1.48 -2.95 6.12
N HIS A 224 2.26 -3.64 5.29
CA HIS A 224 2.57 -3.19 3.94
C HIS A 224 1.30 -3.08 3.09
N VAL A 225 0.41 -4.07 3.14
CA VAL A 225 -0.87 -4.05 2.40
C VAL A 225 -1.78 -2.91 2.86
N LEU A 226 -1.96 -2.73 4.17
CA LEU A 226 -2.84 -1.69 4.71
C LEU A 226 -2.29 -0.28 4.48
N HIS A 227 -0.97 -0.10 4.57
CA HIS A 227 -0.33 1.20 4.34
C HIS A 227 -0.42 1.61 2.86
N GLU A 228 -0.10 0.67 1.96
CA GLU A 228 -0.24 0.90 0.52
C GLU A 228 -1.69 1.24 0.13
N ALA A 229 -2.66 0.52 0.70
CA ALA A 229 -4.08 0.82 0.48
C ALA A 229 -4.49 2.20 1.00
N GLN A 230 -4.02 2.60 2.19
CA GLN A 230 -4.30 3.92 2.73
C GLN A 230 -3.75 5.02 1.81
N VAL A 231 -2.48 4.94 1.40
CA VAL A 231 -1.85 5.94 0.52
C VAL A 231 -2.62 6.06 -0.79
N ARG A 232 -3.01 4.93 -1.41
CA ARG A 232 -3.76 4.93 -2.68
C ARG A 232 -5.15 5.55 -2.56
N VAL A 233 -5.80 5.39 -1.42
CA VAL A 233 -7.11 5.99 -1.14
C VAL A 233 -6.98 7.51 -0.92
N MET A 234 -5.91 7.94 -0.27
CA MET A 234 -5.67 9.36 0.04
C MET A 234 -5.08 10.14 -1.14
N ALA A 235 -4.29 9.50 -2.00
CA ALA A 235 -3.57 10.17 -3.08
C ALA A 235 -4.46 11.00 -4.03
N PRO A 236 -5.61 10.51 -4.55
CA PRO A 236 -6.43 11.27 -5.50
C PRO A 236 -6.92 12.61 -4.97
N THR A 237 -7.45 12.64 -3.75
CA THR A 237 -7.95 13.87 -3.14
C THR A 237 -6.80 14.82 -2.83
N THR A 238 -5.72 14.32 -2.23
CA THR A 238 -4.54 15.15 -1.92
C THR A 238 -3.91 15.75 -3.18
N ILE A 239 -3.83 14.98 -4.27
CA ILE A 239 -3.35 15.47 -5.57
C ILE A 239 -4.27 16.56 -6.11
N ARG A 240 -5.59 16.34 -6.10
CA ARG A 240 -6.55 17.30 -6.64
C ARG A 240 -6.46 18.64 -5.93
N GLU A 241 -6.42 18.64 -4.60
CA GLU A 241 -6.30 19.87 -3.82
C GLU A 241 -4.96 20.57 -4.05
N PHE A 242 -3.85 19.83 -4.01
CA PHE A 242 -2.53 20.40 -4.29
C PHE A 242 -2.46 21.05 -5.68
N VAL A 243 -3.02 20.40 -6.70
CA VAL A 243 -3.10 20.92 -8.05
C VAL A 243 -4.06 22.11 -8.15
N HIS A 244 -5.14 22.12 -7.38
CA HIS A 244 -6.07 23.23 -7.31
C HIS A 244 -5.40 24.48 -6.74
N GLU A 245 -4.77 24.37 -5.57
CA GLU A 245 -3.98 25.46 -4.96
C GLU A 245 -2.92 25.99 -5.93
N LEU A 246 -2.16 25.08 -6.56
CA LEU A 246 -1.13 25.46 -7.51
C LEU A 246 -1.70 26.21 -8.73
N HIS A 247 -2.89 25.81 -9.20
CA HIS A 247 -3.58 26.46 -10.30
C HIS A 247 -4.21 27.80 -9.92
N GLU A 248 -4.69 27.96 -8.70
CA GLU A 248 -5.14 29.26 -8.21
C GLU A 248 -3.99 30.26 -8.11
N GLU A 249 -2.83 29.82 -7.61
CA GLU A 249 -1.63 30.64 -7.50
C GLU A 249 -1.02 30.98 -8.89
N TRP A 250 -0.94 30.01 -9.81
CA TRP A 250 -0.11 30.11 -11.01
C TRP A 250 -0.82 29.82 -12.34
N GLY A 251 -2.12 29.54 -12.34
CA GLY A 251 -2.86 29.08 -13.53
C GLY A 251 -2.90 30.07 -14.70
N LYS A 252 -2.62 31.35 -14.45
CA LYS A 252 -2.52 32.41 -15.48
C LYS A 252 -1.07 32.82 -15.80
N ASN A 253 -0.08 32.15 -15.21
CA ASN A 253 1.32 32.50 -15.40
C ASN A 253 1.94 31.68 -16.54
N ASP A 254 2.33 32.39 -17.60
CA ASP A 254 2.93 31.82 -18.81
C ASP A 254 4.36 31.29 -18.58
N GLU A 255 5.08 31.76 -17.55
CA GLU A 255 6.41 31.26 -17.19
C GLU A 255 6.36 29.97 -16.37
N PHE A 256 5.29 29.76 -15.59
CA PHE A 256 5.18 28.61 -14.67
C PHE A 256 4.74 27.33 -15.39
N SER A 257 3.73 27.43 -16.24
CA SER A 257 3.13 26.30 -16.97
C SER A 257 4.13 25.40 -17.72
N PRO A 258 5.12 25.92 -18.48
CA PRO A 258 6.11 25.08 -19.17
C PRO A 258 7.06 24.36 -18.21
N LEU A 259 7.36 24.95 -17.03
CA LEU A 259 8.25 24.37 -16.04
C LEU A 259 7.61 23.20 -15.26
N ILE A 260 6.28 23.08 -15.27
CA ILE A 260 5.57 21.95 -14.64
C ILE A 260 5.96 20.63 -15.30
N LEU A 261 6.04 20.57 -16.64
CA LEU A 261 6.38 19.34 -17.37
C LEU A 261 7.83 18.90 -17.08
N GLU A 262 8.76 19.86 -17.03
CA GLU A 262 10.16 19.62 -16.67
C GLU A 262 10.28 19.16 -15.20
N ALA A 263 9.50 19.76 -14.29
CA ALA A 263 9.45 19.33 -12.89
C ALA A 263 8.92 17.90 -12.74
N LEU A 264 7.85 17.54 -13.45
CA LEU A 264 7.26 16.20 -13.44
C LEU A 264 8.22 15.15 -14.00
N GLN A 265 8.92 15.48 -15.08
CA GLN A 265 9.96 14.60 -15.60
C GLN A 265 11.11 14.45 -14.62
N TYR A 266 11.53 15.54 -13.99
CA TYR A 266 12.57 15.50 -12.98
C TYR A 266 12.17 14.59 -11.81
N VAL A 267 10.92 14.69 -11.33
CA VAL A 267 10.35 13.77 -10.32
C VAL A 267 10.35 12.32 -10.83
N ALA A 268 9.98 12.06 -12.08
CA ALA A 268 10.00 10.72 -12.66
C ALA A 268 11.42 10.12 -12.69
N ILE A 269 12.44 10.93 -13.05
CA ILE A 269 13.86 10.53 -13.02
C ILE A 269 14.34 10.28 -11.58
N LEU A 270 13.89 11.12 -10.64
CA LEU A 270 14.21 10.99 -9.21
C LEU A 270 13.67 9.69 -8.63
N LYS A 271 12.46 9.30 -9.00
CA LYS A 271 11.83 8.10 -8.45
C LYS A 271 12.26 6.79 -9.10
N ARG A 272 12.61 6.82 -10.39
CA ARG A 272 12.94 5.64 -11.23
C ARG A 272 11.86 4.55 -11.32
N GLN A 273 10.79 4.62 -10.55
CA GLN A 273 9.65 3.70 -10.56
C GLN A 273 8.36 4.49 -10.76
N TYR A 274 7.60 4.16 -11.80
CA TYR A 274 6.27 4.71 -12.02
C TYR A 274 5.30 4.11 -11.00
N ASN A 275 4.72 4.94 -10.14
CA ASN A 275 3.64 4.56 -9.23
C ASN A 275 2.35 5.30 -9.59
N TYR A 276 1.20 4.67 -9.31
CA TYR A 276 -0.16 5.19 -9.42
C TYR A 276 -0.27 6.66 -9.00
N ALA A 277 0.26 7.03 -7.84
CA ALA A 277 0.15 8.40 -7.33
C ALA A 277 0.90 9.42 -8.20
N HIS A 278 2.04 9.04 -8.81
CA HIS A 278 2.77 9.93 -9.72
C HIS A 278 2.06 10.08 -11.07
N PHE A 279 1.49 8.98 -11.56
CA PHE A 279 0.69 9.00 -12.77
C PHE A 279 -0.52 9.93 -12.60
N LEU A 280 -1.25 9.77 -11.50
CA LEU A 280 -2.42 10.60 -11.20
C LEU A 280 -2.05 12.08 -11.03
N LEU A 281 -0.93 12.39 -10.37
CA LEU A 281 -0.40 13.74 -10.25
C LEU A 281 -0.12 14.36 -11.63
N THR A 282 0.54 13.60 -12.50
CA THR A 282 0.88 14.04 -13.86
C THR A 282 -0.39 14.32 -14.66
N GLU A 283 -1.35 13.41 -14.67
CA GLU A 283 -2.60 13.58 -15.42
C GLU A 283 -3.42 14.76 -14.91
N THR A 284 -3.54 14.92 -13.59
CA THR A 284 -4.30 16.02 -12.99
C THR A 284 -3.66 17.38 -13.30
N LEU A 285 -2.32 17.49 -13.29
CA LEU A 285 -1.61 18.71 -13.67
C LEU A 285 -1.78 19.03 -15.16
N VAL A 286 -1.64 18.02 -16.03
CA VAL A 286 -1.79 18.21 -17.48
C VAL A 286 -3.20 18.66 -17.84
N ASP A 287 -4.23 18.04 -17.25
CA ASP A 287 -5.63 18.40 -17.48
C ASP A 287 -5.94 19.80 -16.93
N ARG A 288 -5.56 20.08 -15.67
CA ARG A 288 -5.91 21.34 -15.00
C ARG A 288 -5.21 22.56 -15.59
N PHE A 289 -3.95 22.43 -15.99
CA PHE A 289 -3.19 23.51 -16.62
C PHE A 289 -3.31 23.52 -18.16
N ALA A 290 -4.14 22.64 -18.73
CA ALA A 290 -4.31 22.46 -20.18
C ALA A 290 -2.95 22.36 -20.92
N LEU A 291 -1.99 21.64 -20.31
CA LEU A 291 -0.63 21.57 -20.81
C LEU A 291 -0.61 20.78 -22.12
N LYS A 292 -0.21 21.43 -23.21
CA LYS A 292 0.09 20.74 -24.47
C LYS A 292 1.43 20.05 -24.31
N ALA A 293 1.53 18.78 -24.69
CA ALA A 293 2.80 18.06 -24.76
C ALA A 293 3.73 18.79 -25.74
N HIS A 294 4.60 19.65 -25.20
CA HIS A 294 5.58 20.37 -26.00
C HIS A 294 6.75 19.44 -26.34
N PRO A 295 7.30 19.51 -27.57
CA PRO A 295 8.37 18.63 -28.02
C PRO A 295 9.75 18.92 -27.40
N SER A 296 9.91 19.96 -26.56
CA SER A 296 11.21 20.40 -26.04
C SER A 296 11.33 20.20 -24.53
N ILE A 297 11.31 18.95 -24.11
CA ILE A 297 11.91 18.55 -22.83
C ILE A 297 13.43 18.68 -22.99
N THR A 298 14.03 19.58 -22.24
CA THR A 298 15.45 19.95 -22.35
C THR A 298 16.30 19.17 -21.36
N GLY A 299 15.71 18.68 -20.26
CA GLY A 299 16.44 17.97 -19.21
C GLY A 299 17.29 18.88 -18.30
N ASN A 300 17.27 20.19 -18.55
CA ASN A 300 18.00 21.22 -17.80
C ASN A 300 17.11 21.93 -16.76
N PHE A 301 16.22 21.18 -16.10
CA PHE A 301 15.26 21.71 -15.13
C PHE A 301 15.93 22.63 -14.09
N LEU A 302 17.03 22.20 -13.46
CA LEU A 302 17.70 22.98 -12.42
C LEU A 302 18.23 24.34 -12.91
N GLU A 303 18.70 24.43 -14.15
CA GLU A 303 19.19 25.67 -14.74
C GLU A 303 18.05 26.61 -15.11
N GLN A 304 16.92 26.06 -15.56
CA GLN A 304 15.71 26.82 -15.87
C GLN A 304 15.08 27.38 -14.59
N VAL A 305 15.00 26.58 -13.53
CA VAL A 305 14.44 27.06 -12.25
C VAL A 305 15.33 28.12 -11.62
N ALA A 306 16.66 28.01 -11.71
CA ALA A 306 17.58 29.02 -11.19
C ALA A 306 17.37 30.42 -11.82
N LYS A 307 16.83 30.49 -13.04
CA LYS A 307 16.52 31.74 -13.75
C LYS A 307 15.11 32.27 -13.44
N ALA A 308 14.24 31.46 -12.84
CA ALA A 308 12.87 31.84 -12.53
C ALA A 308 12.79 32.74 -11.27
N PRO A 309 11.72 33.54 -11.11
CA PRO A 309 11.50 34.33 -9.90
C PRO A 309 11.46 33.47 -8.61
N ALA A 310 11.92 34.01 -7.49
CA ALA A 310 12.01 33.26 -6.22
C ALA A 310 10.65 32.67 -5.75
N SER A 311 9.53 33.31 -6.08
CA SER A 311 8.19 32.78 -5.82
C SER A 311 7.86 31.53 -6.65
N VAL A 312 8.20 31.53 -7.94
CA VAL A 312 8.08 30.38 -8.85
C VAL A 312 8.98 29.22 -8.39
N GLN A 313 10.22 29.53 -7.98
CA GLN A 313 11.16 28.52 -7.48
C GLN A 313 10.58 27.77 -6.28
N ARG A 314 9.99 28.48 -5.31
CA ARG A 314 9.36 27.86 -4.13
C ARG A 314 8.18 26.96 -4.49
N SER A 315 7.35 27.35 -5.45
CA SER A 315 6.23 26.52 -5.90
C SER A 315 6.68 25.27 -6.67
N LEU A 316 7.74 25.39 -7.47
CA LEU A 316 8.36 24.23 -8.14
C LEU A 316 9.06 23.31 -7.13
N GLU A 317 9.68 23.88 -6.09
CA GLU A 317 10.22 23.13 -4.97
C GLU A 317 9.10 22.32 -4.26
N ARG A 318 7.97 22.98 -3.92
CA ARG A 318 6.77 22.32 -3.36
C ARG A 318 6.29 21.19 -4.26
N LEU A 319 6.21 21.39 -5.58
CA LEU A 319 5.80 20.37 -6.55
C LEU A 319 6.77 19.17 -6.58
N VAL A 320 8.09 19.41 -6.54
CA VAL A 320 9.09 18.33 -6.51
C VAL A 320 9.01 17.55 -5.21
N VAL A 321 8.90 18.22 -4.06
CA VAL A 321 8.77 17.57 -2.75
C VAL A 321 7.47 16.77 -2.67
N PHE A 322 6.35 17.37 -3.09
CA PHE A 322 5.06 16.70 -3.19
C PHE A 322 5.15 15.45 -4.08
N GLY A 323 5.71 15.62 -5.28
CA GLY A 323 5.91 14.55 -6.24
C GLY A 323 6.69 13.38 -5.64
N VAL A 324 7.75 13.62 -4.89
CA VAL A 324 8.51 12.55 -4.22
C VAL A 324 7.71 11.89 -3.08
N LEU A 325 6.92 12.66 -2.33
CA LEU A 325 6.22 12.17 -1.13
C LEU A 325 4.83 11.58 -1.35
N VAL A 326 4.19 11.83 -2.50
CA VAL A 326 2.79 11.43 -2.80
C VAL A 326 2.54 9.91 -2.73
N ASP A 327 3.62 9.11 -2.68
CA ASP A 327 3.57 7.66 -2.51
C ASP A 327 3.75 7.18 -1.05
N GLY A 328 3.83 8.11 -0.10
CA GLY A 328 3.93 7.82 1.33
C GLY A 328 5.22 7.14 1.79
N LYS A 329 6.17 6.87 0.88
CA LYS A 329 7.47 6.24 1.17
C LYS A 329 8.60 7.10 0.65
N LEU A 330 9.64 7.25 1.45
CA LEU A 330 10.87 7.94 1.08
C LEU A 330 12.06 6.97 1.19
N SER A 331 12.53 6.50 0.03
CA SER A 331 13.66 5.57 -0.08
C SER A 331 14.99 6.25 0.27
N PHE A 332 15.99 5.44 0.59
CA PHE A 332 17.34 5.93 0.90
C PHE A 332 17.97 6.68 -0.29
N LEU A 333 17.72 6.22 -1.51
CA LEU A 333 18.24 6.87 -2.73
C LEU A 333 17.56 8.23 -2.96
N GLU A 334 16.25 8.33 -2.73
CA GLU A 334 15.53 9.61 -2.81
C GLU A 334 16.04 10.60 -1.75
N LYS A 335 16.25 10.15 -0.51
CA LYS A 335 16.87 10.99 0.55
C LYS A 335 18.23 11.53 0.12
N ARG A 336 19.08 10.69 -0.47
CA ARG A 336 20.40 11.11 -0.96
C ARG A 336 20.28 12.14 -2.09
N ARG A 337 19.37 11.94 -3.03
CA ARG A 337 19.13 12.87 -4.15
C ARG A 337 18.54 14.20 -3.69
N LEU A 338 17.63 14.20 -2.72
CA LEU A 338 17.13 15.42 -2.08
C LEU A 338 18.25 16.17 -1.35
N SER A 339 19.17 15.45 -0.68
CA SER A 339 20.35 16.07 -0.09
C SER A 339 21.27 16.70 -1.13
N GLU A 340 21.46 16.06 -2.30
CA GLU A 340 22.22 16.62 -3.41
C GLU A 340 21.56 17.88 -4.01
N LEU A 341 20.23 17.88 -4.12
CA LEU A 341 19.44 19.05 -4.54
C LEU A 341 19.57 20.23 -3.58
N ARG A 342 19.58 19.96 -2.27
CA ARG A 342 19.84 20.98 -1.24
C ARG A 342 21.24 21.56 -1.36
N LYS A 343 22.26 20.72 -1.57
CA LYS A 343 23.65 21.18 -1.80
C LYS A 343 23.77 22.09 -3.03
N ARG A 344 22.91 21.92 -4.01
CA ARG A 344 22.83 22.77 -5.22
C ARG A 344 22.00 24.04 -5.04
N GLY A 345 21.48 24.30 -3.83
CA GLY A 345 20.73 25.52 -3.50
C GLY A 345 19.28 25.55 -4.01
N PHE A 346 18.76 24.43 -4.53
CA PHE A 346 17.38 24.35 -5.04
C PHE A 346 16.34 24.06 -3.95
N LEU A 347 16.68 23.21 -2.97
CA LEU A 347 15.80 22.89 -1.84
C LEU A 347 16.12 23.78 -0.63
N SER A 348 15.10 24.49 -0.14
CA SER A 348 15.07 25.16 1.15
C SER A 348 14.78 24.19 2.30
N TYR A 349 13.95 23.17 2.07
CA TYR A 349 13.57 22.20 3.12
C TYR A 349 14.74 21.32 3.60
N SER A 350 14.79 21.09 4.91
CA SER A 350 15.72 20.15 5.53
C SER A 350 15.26 18.69 5.34
N ALA A 351 16.18 17.74 5.46
CA ALA A 351 15.84 16.32 5.37
C ALA A 351 14.89 15.87 6.49
N GLU A 352 14.93 16.54 7.65
CA GLU A 352 14.05 16.27 8.79
C GLU A 352 12.65 16.84 8.54
N GLU A 353 12.54 18.03 7.95
CA GLU A 353 11.26 18.61 7.53
C GLU A 353 10.57 17.73 6.50
N ILE A 354 11.27 17.34 5.42
CA ILE A 354 10.71 16.45 4.38
C ILE A 354 10.22 15.12 4.99
N LYS A 355 10.96 14.59 5.97
CA LYS A 355 10.53 13.38 6.69
C LYS A 355 9.27 13.63 7.51
N ARG A 356 9.22 14.74 8.27
CA ARG A 356 8.05 15.12 9.06
C ARG A 356 6.82 15.29 8.18
N ILE A 357 6.95 15.97 7.05
CA ILE A 357 5.89 16.16 6.06
C ILE A 357 5.38 14.82 5.52
N GLY A 358 6.28 13.90 5.21
CA GLY A 358 5.91 12.54 4.81
C GLY A 358 5.20 11.75 5.92
N ASP A 359 5.64 11.90 7.17
CA ASP A 359 5.01 11.25 8.33
C ASP A 359 3.61 11.83 8.59
N ASP A 360 3.44 13.14 8.52
CA ASP A 360 2.15 13.83 8.65
C ASP A 360 1.19 13.45 7.51
N TYR A 361 1.67 13.37 6.27
CA TYR A 361 0.91 12.82 5.14
C TYR A 361 0.45 11.39 5.40
N ASN A 362 1.34 10.52 5.89
CA ASN A 362 1.01 9.13 6.21
C ASN A 362 0.03 8.98 7.39
N MET A 363 0.01 9.95 8.30
CA MET A 363 -0.98 10.05 9.37
C MET A 363 -2.30 10.69 8.88
N GLY A 364 -2.34 11.16 7.63
CA GLY A 364 -3.44 11.89 7.03
C GLY A 364 -3.69 13.25 7.66
N ARG A 365 -2.64 13.91 8.15
CA ARG A 365 -2.70 15.29 8.62
C ARG A 365 -2.50 16.32 7.50
N GLY A 366 -2.31 15.89 6.26
CA GLY A 366 -1.92 16.75 5.14
C GLY A 366 -0.40 16.83 4.95
N LEU A 367 0.04 17.51 3.88
CA LEU A 367 1.46 17.63 3.52
C LEU A 367 2.12 18.93 4.04
N TRP A 368 1.36 19.90 4.57
CA TRP A 368 1.91 21.21 4.95
C TRP A 368 1.20 21.86 6.15
N VAL A 369 0.73 21.05 7.11
CA VAL A 369 0.00 21.51 8.33
C VAL A 369 0.94 21.75 9.51
#